data_AF-Q0W468-F1
#
_entry.id   AF-Q0W468-F1
#
_cell.length_a   1.000
_cell.length_b   1.000
_cell.length_c   1.000
_cell.angle_alpha   90.00
_cell.angle_beta   90.00
_cell.angle_gamma   90.00
#
_symmetry.space_group_name_H-M   'P 1'
#
loop_
_entity.id
_entity.type
_entity.pdbx_description
1 polymer ?
#
loop_
_entity_poly.entity_id
_entity_poly.type
_entity_poly.pdbx_seq_one_letter_code
_entity_poly.pdbx_strand_id
1 'polypeptide(L)'
;MVDANAFIDEAIADIKLKVGNGKALIALSGGVDSSVCAILAHRALGDRLIPVYVDTGLMRKGETDRIREIFKFMNPHVVDASDRFFNALKGVTDPEAKRKIVGEMFIRVFEDVVKGLEVDFLIQGTIYPDRIESEGGIKSHHNVGGLPSVTEFKGIIEPLQDLYKDEVREVARALPLPEEISERMPFPGPGLSVRVIGEVTREKIAVVREANAIVEQELVHQFKPWQCLAALLEKGTGVKGDNRCHGWIIAVRAVESRDAMTANHMELPWETLNKISSRITSEIPSVARVVYDITPKPPATIEFE
;
A
#
# COMPACT_ATOMS: atom_id res chain seq x y z
N MET A 1 11.84 -10.93 -21.59
CA MET A 1 10.40 -11.20 -21.54
C MET A 1 10.25 -12.58 -20.96
N VAL A 2 9.71 -12.65 -19.75
CA VAL A 2 9.59 -13.89 -18.98
C VAL A 2 8.48 -14.74 -19.59
N ASP A 3 8.72 -16.04 -19.77
CA ASP A 3 7.59 -16.95 -19.99
C ASP A 3 6.88 -17.12 -18.65
N ALA A 4 5.79 -16.37 -18.47
CA ALA A 4 5.05 -16.33 -17.21
C ALA A 4 4.57 -17.71 -16.77
N ASN A 5 4.16 -18.59 -17.70
CA ASN A 5 3.66 -19.92 -17.34
C ASN A 5 4.79 -20.83 -16.87
N ALA A 6 5.91 -20.83 -17.60
CA ALA A 6 7.09 -21.59 -17.19
C ALA A 6 7.60 -21.12 -15.81
N PHE A 7 7.68 -19.80 -15.60
CA PHE A 7 8.05 -19.23 -14.30
C PHE A 7 7.10 -19.64 -13.18
N ILE A 8 5.78 -19.62 -13.41
CA ILE A 8 4.79 -20.03 -12.41
C ILE A 8 5.02 -21.48 -11.97
N ASP A 9 5.23 -22.38 -12.93
CA ASP A 9 5.46 -23.80 -12.63
C ASP A 9 6.78 -24.02 -11.87
N GLU A 10 7.85 -23.35 -12.28
CA GLU A 10 9.16 -23.37 -11.61
C GLU A 10 9.08 -22.83 -10.18
N ALA A 11 8.45 -21.67 -9.98
CA ALA A 11 8.29 -21.05 -8.67
C ALA A 11 7.45 -21.94 -7.73
N ILE A 12 6.38 -22.57 -8.22
CA ILE A 12 5.57 -23.51 -7.44
C ILE A 12 6.39 -24.74 -7.03
N ALA A 13 7.19 -25.29 -7.95
CA ALA A 13 8.04 -26.44 -7.66
C ALA A 13 9.14 -26.09 -6.64
N ASP A 14 9.77 -24.93 -6.77
CA ASP A 14 10.79 -24.42 -5.86
C ASP A 14 10.22 -24.19 -4.44
N ILE A 15 9.04 -23.56 -4.32
CA ILE A 15 8.36 -23.40 -3.02
C ILE A 15 8.07 -24.75 -2.38
N LYS A 16 7.55 -25.73 -3.13
CA LYS A 16 7.28 -27.09 -2.62
C LYS A 16 8.56 -27.76 -2.11
N LEU A 17 9.65 -27.62 -2.84
CA LEU A 17 10.95 -28.21 -2.50
C LEU A 17 11.52 -27.58 -1.22
N LYS A 18 11.55 -26.25 -1.13
CA LYS A 18 12.11 -25.50 0.00
C LYS A 18 11.31 -25.70 1.29
N VAL A 19 9.97 -25.69 1.20
CA VAL A 19 9.09 -25.86 2.37
C VAL A 19 8.98 -27.33 2.79
N GLY A 20 9.06 -28.27 1.84
CA GLY A 20 8.85 -29.69 2.10
C GLY A 20 7.47 -29.94 2.70
N ASN A 21 7.42 -30.54 3.90
CA ASN A 21 6.20 -30.80 4.67
C ASN A 21 5.85 -29.70 5.69
N GLY A 22 6.64 -28.63 5.76
CA GLY A 22 6.42 -27.52 6.70
C GLY A 22 5.22 -26.64 6.36
N LYS A 23 5.01 -25.63 7.20
CA LYS A 23 4.05 -24.54 7.01
C LYS A 23 4.78 -23.24 6.68
N ALA A 24 4.18 -22.41 5.84
CA ALA A 24 4.73 -21.11 5.51
C ALA A 24 3.70 -20.01 5.78
N LEU A 25 4.17 -18.82 6.13
CA LEU A 25 3.33 -17.64 6.34
C LEU A 25 3.65 -16.59 5.28
N ILE A 26 2.64 -15.85 4.85
CA ILE A 26 2.81 -14.71 3.95
C ILE A 26 2.07 -13.49 4.49
N ALA A 27 2.74 -12.34 4.48
CA ALA A 27 2.12 -11.05 4.73
C ALA A 27 1.46 -10.52 3.45
N LEU A 28 0.13 -10.42 3.43
CA LEU A 28 -0.61 -9.75 2.38
C LEU A 28 -0.49 -8.22 2.58
N SER A 29 -0.13 -7.49 1.53
CA SER A 29 -0.08 -6.02 1.54
C SER A 29 -1.15 -5.38 0.65
N GLY A 30 -1.73 -6.16 -0.27
CA GLY A 30 -2.57 -5.66 -1.36
C GLY A 30 -1.81 -5.13 -2.57
N GLY A 31 -0.47 -5.10 -2.52
CA GLY A 31 0.37 -4.87 -3.68
C GLY A 31 0.46 -6.09 -4.60
N VAL A 32 0.84 -5.86 -5.85
CA VAL A 32 1.00 -6.91 -6.87
C VAL A 32 2.00 -7.99 -6.45
N ASP A 33 3.13 -7.62 -5.84
CA ASP A 33 4.20 -8.57 -5.49
C ASP A 33 3.72 -9.57 -4.43
N SER A 34 3.16 -9.07 -3.32
CA SER A 34 2.59 -9.94 -2.27
C SER A 34 1.42 -10.78 -2.79
N SER A 35 0.63 -10.24 -3.72
CA SER A 35 -0.51 -10.94 -4.31
C SER A 35 -0.04 -12.12 -5.17
N VAL A 36 0.93 -11.90 -6.05
CA VAL A 36 1.53 -12.94 -6.88
C VAL A 36 2.16 -14.02 -6.00
N CYS A 37 2.99 -13.63 -5.02
CA CYS A 37 3.57 -14.57 -4.07
C CYS A 37 2.51 -15.40 -3.33
N ALA A 38 1.41 -14.78 -2.91
CA ALA A 38 0.33 -15.49 -2.22
C ALA A 38 -0.30 -16.56 -3.10
N ILE A 39 -0.57 -16.27 -4.38
CA ILE A 39 -1.11 -17.26 -5.31
C ILE A 39 -0.13 -18.40 -5.57
N LEU A 40 1.14 -18.07 -5.84
CA LEU A 40 2.18 -19.07 -6.10
C LEU A 40 2.35 -19.99 -4.88
N ALA A 41 2.47 -19.41 -3.69
CA ALA A 41 2.62 -20.16 -2.45
C ALA A 41 1.36 -20.99 -2.12
N HIS A 42 0.15 -20.48 -2.39
CA HIS A 42 -1.08 -21.23 -2.13
C HIS A 42 -1.23 -22.41 -3.09
N ARG A 43 -0.87 -22.25 -4.37
CA ARG A 43 -0.81 -23.37 -5.33
C ARG A 43 0.25 -24.41 -4.94
N ALA A 44 1.33 -23.98 -4.30
CA ALA A 44 2.37 -24.87 -3.81
C ALA A 44 1.98 -25.63 -2.54
N LEU A 45 1.35 -24.96 -1.58
CA LEU A 45 1.24 -25.43 -0.19
C LEU A 45 -0.20 -25.71 0.27
N GLY A 46 -1.21 -25.17 -0.41
CA GLY A 46 -2.62 -25.24 -0.02
C GLY A 46 -2.84 -24.64 1.37
N ASP A 47 -3.49 -25.40 2.24
CA ASP A 47 -3.82 -25.01 3.63
C ASP A 47 -2.59 -24.89 4.56
N ARG A 48 -1.40 -25.31 4.09
CA ARG A 48 -0.14 -25.10 4.83
C ARG A 48 0.42 -23.69 4.66
N LEU A 49 -0.18 -22.89 3.79
CA LEU A 49 0.08 -21.45 3.72
C LEU A 49 -0.83 -20.73 4.71
N ILE A 50 -0.25 -19.87 5.54
CA ILE A 50 -0.96 -18.99 6.47
C ILE A 50 -0.89 -17.55 5.93
N PRO A 51 -1.89 -17.09 5.17
CA PRO A 51 -1.96 -15.69 4.74
C PRO A 51 -2.42 -14.80 5.89
N VAL A 52 -1.63 -13.77 6.19
CA VAL A 52 -1.93 -12.76 7.22
C VAL A 52 -2.06 -11.39 6.58
N TYR A 53 -3.14 -10.67 6.88
CA TYR A 53 -3.31 -9.27 6.51
C TYR A 53 -3.47 -8.42 7.77
N VAL A 54 -2.68 -7.35 7.90
CA VAL A 54 -2.77 -6.41 9.02
C VAL A 54 -3.49 -5.15 8.55
N ASP A 55 -4.70 -4.94 9.06
CA ASP A 55 -5.41 -3.67 8.89
C ASP A 55 -4.86 -2.65 9.87
N THR A 56 -4.08 -1.71 9.34
CA THR A 56 -3.46 -0.62 10.10
C THR A 56 -4.43 0.50 10.44
N GLY A 57 -5.64 0.50 9.87
CA GLY A 57 -6.56 1.62 9.89
C GLY A 57 -6.09 2.83 9.07
N LEU A 58 -4.98 2.70 8.32
CA LEU A 58 -4.38 3.76 7.47
C LEU A 58 -4.50 3.44 5.97
N MET A 59 -5.29 2.44 5.61
CA MET A 59 -5.45 2.00 4.21
C MET A 59 -6.55 2.79 3.47
N ARG A 60 -6.59 2.60 2.14
CA ARG A 60 -7.60 3.17 1.24
C ARG A 60 -9.01 2.74 1.63
N LYS A 61 -10.02 3.44 1.10
CA LYS A 61 -11.43 3.11 1.33
C LYS A 61 -11.73 1.70 0.79
N GLY A 62 -12.26 0.83 1.65
CA GLY A 62 -12.64 -0.54 1.28
C GLY A 62 -11.47 -1.51 1.08
N GLU A 63 -10.23 -1.11 1.41
CA GLU A 63 -9.05 -1.96 1.17
C GLU A 63 -9.18 -3.33 1.80
N THR A 64 -9.43 -3.37 3.11
CA THR A 64 -9.47 -4.61 3.90
C THR A 64 -10.52 -5.57 3.38
N ASP A 65 -11.71 -5.06 3.04
CA ASP A 65 -12.80 -5.88 2.51
C ASP A 65 -12.47 -6.40 1.12
N ARG A 66 -11.80 -5.59 0.29
CA ARG A 66 -11.35 -6.01 -1.03
C ARG A 66 -10.29 -7.10 -0.94
N ILE A 67 -9.34 -7.00 0.00
CA ILE A 67 -8.35 -8.06 0.25
C ILE A 67 -9.01 -9.36 0.70
N ARG A 68 -9.99 -9.29 1.61
CA ARG A 68 -10.77 -10.46 2.02
C ARG A 68 -11.48 -11.12 0.83
N GLU A 69 -12.05 -10.32 -0.07
CA GLU A 69 -12.75 -10.82 -1.25
C GLU A 69 -11.80 -11.50 -2.23
N ILE A 70 -10.70 -10.83 -2.60
CA ILE A 70 -9.72 -11.34 -3.56
C ILE A 70 -9.12 -12.65 -3.09
N PHE A 71 -8.74 -12.72 -1.80
CA PHE A 71 -8.05 -13.88 -1.23
C PHE A 71 -8.99 -14.84 -0.48
N LYS A 72 -10.31 -14.73 -0.68
CA LYS A 72 -11.30 -15.55 0.04
C LYS A 72 -11.02 -17.05 -0.01
N PHE A 73 -10.50 -17.54 -1.14
CA PHE A 73 -10.19 -18.96 -1.35
C PHE A 73 -9.04 -19.49 -0.47
N MET A 74 -8.21 -18.62 0.10
CA MET A 74 -7.14 -19.00 1.05
C MET A 74 -7.43 -18.57 2.49
N ASN A 75 -8.61 -18.00 2.76
CA ASN A 75 -9.08 -17.60 4.08
C ASN A 75 -8.07 -16.77 4.90
N PRO A 76 -7.72 -15.54 4.46
CA PRO A 76 -6.71 -14.71 5.12
C PRO A 76 -7.06 -14.41 6.58
N HIS A 77 -6.08 -14.58 7.46
CA HIS A 77 -6.15 -14.11 8.83
C HIS A 77 -6.02 -12.59 8.86
N VAL A 78 -7.15 -11.90 8.98
CA VAL A 78 -7.21 -10.44 9.04
C VAL A 78 -7.13 -9.96 10.47
N VAL A 79 -6.12 -9.14 10.77
CA VAL A 79 -5.84 -8.58 12.09
C VAL A 79 -6.10 -7.09 12.07
N ASP A 80 -7.14 -6.64 12.77
CA ASP A 80 -7.35 -5.21 13.01
C ASP A 80 -6.37 -4.73 14.08
N ALA A 81 -5.41 -3.93 13.66
CA ALA A 81 -4.43 -3.30 14.52
C ALA A 81 -4.60 -1.78 14.58
N SER A 82 -5.71 -1.24 14.07
CA SER A 82 -5.90 0.20 13.88
C SER A 82 -5.64 1.00 15.15
N ASP A 83 -6.17 0.58 16.30
CA ASP A 83 -5.94 1.25 17.59
C ASP A 83 -4.46 1.33 17.96
N ARG A 84 -3.66 0.29 17.68
CA ARG A 84 -2.23 0.28 17.96
C ARG A 84 -1.49 1.32 17.12
N PHE A 85 -1.81 1.42 15.83
CA PHE A 85 -1.20 2.41 14.94
C PHE A 85 -1.59 3.84 15.32
N PHE A 86 -2.88 4.11 15.56
CA PHE A 86 -3.32 5.45 15.98
C PHE A 86 -2.77 5.86 17.34
N ASN A 87 -2.65 4.94 18.30
CA ASN A 87 -2.04 5.23 19.60
C ASN A 87 -0.54 5.52 19.47
N ALA A 88 0.18 4.80 18.61
CA ALA A 88 1.61 5.02 18.39
C ALA A 88 1.93 6.32 17.65
N LEU A 89 1.01 6.79 16.80
CA LEU A 89 1.14 8.05 16.05
C LEU A 89 0.70 9.30 16.82
N LYS A 90 0.16 9.14 18.03
CA LYS A 90 -0.37 10.25 18.82
C LYS A 90 0.71 11.29 19.12
N GLY A 91 0.43 12.55 18.80
CA GLY A 91 1.34 13.68 18.96
C GLY A 91 2.53 13.71 18.00
N VAL A 92 2.65 12.77 17.07
CA VAL A 92 3.77 12.70 16.12
C VAL A 92 3.43 13.52 14.88
N THR A 93 4.25 14.52 14.57
CA THR A 93 4.07 15.37 13.38
C THR A 93 5.18 15.23 12.36
N ASP A 94 6.39 14.81 12.77
CA ASP A 94 7.54 14.67 11.89
C ASP A 94 7.32 13.54 10.85
N PRO A 95 7.57 13.78 9.55
CA PRO A 95 7.36 12.81 8.48
C PRO A 95 8.12 11.49 8.68
N GLU A 96 9.42 11.57 8.93
CA GLU A 96 10.29 10.40 9.07
C GLU A 96 9.97 9.64 10.36
N ALA A 97 9.61 10.35 11.43
CA ALA A 97 9.13 9.74 12.66
C ALA A 97 7.83 8.96 12.42
N LYS A 98 6.86 9.51 11.66
CA LYS A 98 5.63 8.78 11.27
C LYS A 98 6.00 7.49 10.52
N ARG A 99 6.86 7.58 9.51
CA ARG A 99 7.32 6.42 8.72
C ARG A 99 7.92 5.33 9.60
N LYS A 100 8.85 5.72 10.48
CA LYS A 100 9.54 4.80 11.39
C LYS A 100 8.56 4.12 12.36
N ILE A 101 7.66 4.88 12.97
CA ILE A 101 6.68 4.36 13.93
C ILE A 101 5.72 3.37 13.27
N VAL A 102 5.25 3.67 12.05
CA VAL A 102 4.36 2.76 11.33
C VAL A 102 5.10 1.48 10.96
N GLY A 103 6.34 1.56 10.46
CA GLY A 103 7.15 0.38 10.16
C GLY A 103 7.39 -0.50 11.39
N GLU A 104 7.78 0.11 12.52
CA GLU A 104 8.00 -0.61 13.78
C GLU A 104 6.71 -1.22 14.33
N MET A 105 5.59 -0.51 14.26
CA MET A 105 4.31 -1.04 14.75
C MET A 105 3.83 -2.20 13.90
N PHE A 106 4.01 -2.16 12.57
CA PHE A 106 3.70 -3.28 11.70
C PHE A 106 4.49 -4.52 12.10
N ILE A 107 5.78 -4.37 12.32
CA ILE A 107 6.65 -5.45 12.80
C ILE A 107 6.11 -6.04 14.11
N ARG A 108 5.86 -5.20 15.13
CA ARG A 108 5.36 -5.66 16.44
C ARG A 108 4.02 -6.37 16.35
N VAL A 109 3.09 -5.86 15.53
CA VAL A 109 1.80 -6.51 15.31
C VAL A 109 2.00 -7.89 14.68
N PHE A 110 2.86 -7.96 13.67
CA PHE A 110 3.14 -9.20 12.97
C PHE A 110 3.80 -10.24 13.89
N GLU A 111 4.73 -9.83 14.75
CA GLU A 111 5.30 -10.71 15.78
C GLU A 111 4.23 -11.31 16.71
N ASP A 112 3.28 -10.49 17.16
CA ASP A 112 2.23 -10.96 18.05
C ASP A 112 1.32 -11.98 17.36
N VAL A 113 1.10 -11.84 16.05
CA VAL A 113 0.38 -12.82 15.24
C VAL A 113 1.18 -14.12 15.12
N VAL A 114 2.48 -14.02 14.84
CA VAL A 114 3.34 -15.18 14.60
C VAL A 114 3.58 -15.99 15.87
N LYS A 115 3.71 -15.37 17.05
CA LYS A 115 3.90 -16.07 18.34
C LYS A 115 2.82 -17.13 18.64
N GLY A 116 1.62 -16.96 18.10
CA GLY A 116 0.50 -17.90 18.25
C GLY A 116 0.42 -18.98 17.17
N LEU A 117 1.34 -18.98 16.20
CA LEU A 117 1.25 -19.81 15.00
C LEU A 117 2.44 -20.76 14.89
N GLU A 118 2.16 -22.03 14.61
CA GLU A 118 3.19 -22.99 14.19
C GLU A 118 3.51 -22.75 12.71
N VAL A 119 4.58 -22.00 12.44
CA VAL A 119 5.07 -21.72 11.09
C VAL A 119 6.58 -21.95 10.99
N ASP A 120 7.03 -22.57 9.90
CA ASP A 120 8.42 -22.86 9.64
C ASP A 120 9.10 -21.81 8.75
N PHE A 121 8.39 -21.28 7.76
CA PHE A 121 8.97 -20.41 6.73
C PHE A 121 8.19 -19.11 6.55
N LEU A 122 8.89 -18.06 6.14
CA LEU A 122 8.29 -16.81 5.70
C LEU A 122 8.39 -16.70 4.18
N ILE A 123 7.26 -16.43 3.50
CA ILE A 123 7.25 -16.05 2.09
C ILE A 123 7.28 -14.53 1.98
N GLN A 124 8.21 -13.99 1.20
CA GLN A 124 8.31 -12.56 0.94
C GLN A 124 8.17 -12.25 -0.56
N GLY A 125 7.53 -11.12 -0.87
CA GLY A 125 7.39 -10.59 -2.22
C GLY A 125 8.56 -9.75 -2.69
N THR A 126 9.79 -10.05 -2.21
CA THR A 126 11.00 -9.35 -2.61
C THR A 126 11.25 -9.56 -4.10
N ILE A 127 11.51 -8.47 -4.82
CA ILE A 127 11.84 -8.48 -6.25
C ILE A 127 13.29 -8.07 -6.50
N TYR A 128 13.78 -8.27 -7.73
CA TYR A 128 15.18 -8.02 -8.07
C TYR A 128 15.67 -6.58 -7.74
N PRO A 129 14.90 -5.51 -8.01
CA PRO A 129 15.25 -4.16 -7.56
C PRO A 129 15.44 -4.03 -6.04
N ASP A 130 14.58 -4.65 -5.24
CA ASP A 130 14.67 -4.59 -3.78
C ASP A 130 15.97 -5.24 -3.27
N ARG A 131 16.34 -6.37 -3.89
CA ARG A 131 17.55 -7.13 -3.56
C ARG A 131 18.81 -6.28 -3.79
N ILE A 132 18.91 -5.61 -4.94
CA ILE A 132 20.05 -4.74 -5.24
C ILE A 132 20.10 -3.53 -4.30
N GLU A 133 18.96 -2.91 -3.99
CA GLU A 133 18.93 -1.79 -3.04
C GLU A 133 19.43 -2.18 -1.64
N SER A 134 19.13 -3.42 -1.20
CA SER A 134 19.59 -3.96 0.08
C SER A 134 21.07 -4.32 0.10
N GLU A 135 21.61 -4.92 -0.96
CA GLU A 135 23.05 -5.23 -1.09
C GLU A 135 23.91 -3.96 -1.19
N GLY A 136 23.37 -2.89 -1.78
CA GLY A 136 24.06 -1.60 -1.92
C GLY A 136 24.10 -0.75 -0.64
N GLY A 137 23.42 -1.15 0.44
CA GLY A 137 23.34 -0.39 1.70
C GLY A 137 22.47 0.87 1.64
N ILE A 138 21.57 0.98 0.65
CA ILE A 138 20.88 2.24 0.31
C ILE A 138 19.51 2.40 1.00
N LYS A 139 18.86 1.34 1.52
CA LYS A 139 17.63 1.48 2.34
C LYS A 139 17.51 0.45 3.46
N SER A 140 17.04 0.90 4.63
CA SER A 140 16.50 0.03 5.67
C SER A 140 15.20 -0.61 5.17
N HIS A 141 15.18 -1.94 5.06
CA HIS A 141 14.13 -2.76 4.47
C HIS A 141 12.69 -2.23 4.67
N HIS A 142 12.02 -1.91 3.56
CA HIS A 142 10.56 -1.75 3.49
C HIS A 142 9.83 -3.10 3.42
N ASN A 143 10.57 -4.19 3.21
CA ASN A 143 10.05 -5.55 3.31
C ASN A 143 10.16 -6.00 4.76
N VAL A 144 9.34 -6.98 5.14
CA VAL A 144 9.29 -7.59 6.48
C VAL A 144 10.66 -8.18 6.95
N GLY A 145 11.77 -7.93 6.27
CA GLY A 145 13.14 -8.21 6.73
C GLY A 145 13.55 -7.45 8.00
N GLY A 146 12.74 -6.51 8.50
CA GLY A 146 12.81 -6.00 9.87
C GLY A 146 12.17 -6.89 10.93
N LEU A 147 11.71 -8.10 10.57
CA LEU A 147 11.13 -9.04 11.54
C LEU A 147 12.14 -9.37 12.64
N PRO A 148 11.80 -9.24 13.92
CA PRO A 148 12.77 -9.39 14.99
C PRO A 148 13.06 -10.86 15.25
N SER A 149 14.15 -11.08 15.97
CA SER A 149 14.72 -12.38 16.37
C SER A 149 13.75 -13.33 17.10
N VAL A 150 12.54 -12.90 17.42
CA VAL A 150 11.60 -13.63 18.30
C VAL A 150 10.95 -14.82 17.58
N THR A 151 10.90 -14.82 16.23
CA THR A 151 10.53 -16.02 15.46
C THR A 151 11.67 -16.40 14.53
N GLU A 152 12.44 -17.41 14.93
CA GLU A 152 13.40 -18.05 14.03
C GLU A 152 12.62 -18.89 13.02
N PHE A 153 12.19 -18.27 11.92
CA PHE A 153 11.82 -19.03 10.73
C PHE A 153 13.03 -19.88 10.32
N LYS A 154 12.79 -21.14 9.93
CA LYS A 154 13.81 -22.03 9.36
C LYS A 154 14.41 -21.48 8.07
N GLY A 155 13.68 -20.62 7.38
CA GLY A 155 14.16 -19.90 6.20
C GLY A 155 13.14 -18.89 5.68
N ILE A 156 13.65 -17.98 4.84
CA ILE A 156 12.87 -17.03 4.05
C ILE A 156 12.84 -17.56 2.62
N ILE A 157 11.67 -17.49 1.99
CA ILE A 157 11.47 -17.87 0.58
C ILE A 157 11.03 -16.63 -0.18
N GLU A 158 11.75 -16.31 -1.25
CA GLU A 158 11.56 -15.11 -2.06
C GLU A 158 11.30 -15.52 -3.52
N PRO A 159 10.07 -15.97 -3.86
CA PRO A 159 9.80 -16.55 -5.19
C PRO A 159 10.01 -15.59 -6.36
N LEU A 160 9.98 -14.27 -6.10
CA LEU A 160 10.07 -13.22 -7.13
C LEU A 160 11.43 -12.54 -7.18
N GLN A 161 12.43 -13.04 -6.44
CA GLN A 161 13.73 -12.38 -6.22
C GLN A 161 14.49 -12.04 -7.52
N ASP A 162 14.20 -12.76 -8.61
CA ASP A 162 14.87 -12.62 -9.91
C ASP A 162 14.05 -11.81 -10.93
N LEU A 163 12.85 -11.34 -10.56
CA LEU A 163 11.96 -10.61 -11.45
C LEU A 163 12.06 -9.09 -11.29
N TYR A 164 11.94 -8.39 -12.41
CA TYR A 164 11.65 -6.96 -12.45
C TYR A 164 10.16 -6.68 -12.29
N LYS A 165 9.80 -5.42 -12.01
CA LYS A 165 8.42 -5.04 -11.68
C LYS A 165 7.42 -5.28 -12.82
N ASP A 166 7.83 -5.02 -14.05
CA ASP A 166 7.07 -5.29 -15.26
C ASP A 166 6.85 -6.80 -15.47
N GLU A 167 7.87 -7.62 -15.21
CA GLU A 167 7.77 -9.08 -15.26
C GLU A 167 6.84 -9.64 -14.19
N VAL A 168 6.87 -9.09 -12.96
CA VAL A 168 5.89 -9.45 -11.92
C VAL A 168 4.46 -9.12 -12.35
N ARG A 169 4.25 -8.01 -13.08
CA ARG A 169 2.93 -7.67 -13.64
C ARG A 169 2.53 -8.63 -14.76
N GLU A 170 3.45 -9.10 -15.59
CA GLU A 170 3.18 -10.14 -16.59
C GLU A 170 2.74 -11.45 -15.93
N VAL A 171 3.46 -11.89 -14.88
CA VAL A 171 3.07 -13.07 -14.08
C VAL A 171 1.72 -12.86 -13.42
N ALA A 172 1.43 -11.68 -12.86
CA ALA A 172 0.14 -11.36 -12.27
C ALA A 172 -1.03 -11.52 -13.26
N ARG A 173 -0.84 -11.12 -14.53
CA ARG A 173 -1.86 -11.27 -15.59
C ARG A 173 -2.08 -12.72 -16.03
N ALA A 174 -1.09 -13.60 -15.84
CA ALA A 174 -1.21 -15.03 -16.10
C ALA A 174 -1.85 -15.81 -14.94
N LEU A 175 -1.97 -15.19 -13.76
CA LEU A 175 -2.60 -15.76 -12.58
C LEU A 175 -4.08 -15.35 -12.48
N PRO A 176 -4.93 -16.09 -11.74
CA PRO A 176 -6.34 -15.75 -11.51
C PRO A 176 -6.49 -14.59 -10.51
N LEU A 177 -5.80 -13.48 -10.77
CA LEU A 177 -5.90 -12.24 -10.02
C LEU A 177 -6.76 -11.25 -10.79
N PRO A 178 -7.55 -10.40 -10.12
CA PRO A 178 -8.21 -9.29 -10.77
C PRO A 178 -7.20 -8.37 -11.48
N GLU A 179 -7.55 -7.88 -12.68
CA GLU A 179 -6.69 -6.98 -13.47
C GLU A 179 -6.27 -5.72 -12.69
N GLU A 180 -7.13 -5.25 -11.78
CA GLU A 180 -6.83 -4.13 -10.89
C GLU A 180 -5.60 -4.34 -10.00
N ILE A 181 -5.20 -5.58 -9.70
CA ILE A 181 -3.99 -5.87 -8.91
C ILE A 181 -2.75 -5.66 -9.79
N SER A 182 -2.77 -6.10 -11.04
CA SER A 182 -1.66 -5.87 -12.00
C SER A 182 -1.53 -4.40 -12.40
N GLU A 183 -2.64 -3.69 -12.50
CA GLU A 183 -2.68 -2.28 -12.97
C GLU A 183 -2.74 -1.27 -11.82
N ARG A 184 -2.54 -1.73 -10.58
CA ARG A 184 -2.67 -0.88 -9.40
C ARG A 184 -1.61 0.22 -9.34
N MET A 185 -2.04 1.44 -9.03
CA MET A 185 -1.12 2.51 -8.68
C MET A 185 -0.35 2.20 -7.38
N PRO A 186 0.92 2.61 -7.26
CA PRO A 186 1.68 2.51 -6.02
C PRO A 186 0.95 3.15 -4.82
N PHE A 187 1.14 2.57 -3.64
CA PHE A 187 0.65 3.09 -2.38
C PHE A 187 1.80 3.12 -1.36
N PRO A 188 1.95 4.19 -0.56
CA PRO A 188 3.03 4.25 0.40
C PRO A 188 2.83 3.21 1.50
N GLY A 189 3.92 2.56 1.93
CA GLY A 189 3.90 1.58 3.02
C GLY A 189 3.26 2.11 4.33
N PRO A 190 3.57 3.34 4.77
CA PRO A 190 2.89 3.93 5.91
C PRO A 190 1.42 4.32 5.69
N GLY A 191 0.89 4.09 4.48
CA GLY A 191 -0.49 4.35 4.09
C GLY A 191 -0.85 5.84 4.10
N LEU A 192 -2.09 6.14 4.45
CA LEU A 192 -2.63 7.50 4.49
C LEU A 192 -1.97 8.42 5.54
N SER A 193 -1.09 7.89 6.41
CA SER A 193 -0.35 8.71 7.39
C SER A 193 0.62 9.71 6.73
N VAL A 194 1.12 9.38 5.53
CA VAL A 194 1.99 10.26 4.71
C VAL A 194 1.19 11.09 3.70
N ARG A 195 -0.13 11.20 3.92
CA ARG A 195 -1.04 12.09 3.20
C ARG A 195 -1.77 13.04 4.16
N VAL A 196 -1.27 13.13 5.39
CA VAL A 196 -1.78 14.01 6.44
C VAL A 196 -0.61 14.83 6.95
N ILE A 197 -0.69 16.14 6.76
CA ILE A 197 0.28 17.08 7.33
C ILE A 197 0.02 17.22 8.83
N GLY A 198 1.11 17.13 9.61
CA GLY A 198 1.09 17.13 11.07
C GLY A 198 0.57 15.82 11.68
N GLU A 199 -0.08 15.93 12.83
CA GLU A 199 -0.55 14.76 13.60
C GLU A 199 -1.60 13.94 12.84
N VAL A 200 -1.46 12.62 12.87
CA VAL A 200 -2.37 11.66 12.26
C VAL A 200 -3.46 11.26 13.25
N THR A 201 -4.70 11.63 12.97
CA THR A 201 -5.86 11.30 13.80
C THR A 201 -6.91 10.52 13.02
N ARG A 202 -7.80 9.80 13.72
CA ARG A 202 -8.91 9.07 13.08
C ARG A 202 -9.81 9.98 12.25
N GLU A 203 -10.07 11.21 12.72
CA GLU A 203 -10.83 12.23 11.98
C GLU A 203 -10.13 12.59 10.66
N LYS A 204 -8.84 12.96 10.72
CA LYS A 204 -8.08 13.34 9.53
C LYS A 204 -7.95 12.18 8.55
N ILE A 205 -7.74 10.96 9.04
CA ILE A 205 -7.66 9.76 8.20
C ILE A 205 -9.02 9.47 7.53
N ALA A 206 -10.14 9.64 8.23
CA ALA A 206 -11.45 9.49 7.61
C ALA A 206 -11.67 10.49 6.46
N VAL A 207 -11.28 11.75 6.66
CA VAL A 207 -11.39 12.80 5.64
C VAL A 207 -10.49 12.52 4.44
N VAL A 208 -9.20 12.26 4.65
CA VAL A 208 -8.26 12.02 3.53
C VAL A 208 -8.60 10.72 2.79
N ARG A 209 -9.10 9.69 3.48
CA ARG A 209 -9.54 8.44 2.86
C ARG A 209 -10.68 8.67 1.87
N GLU A 210 -11.68 9.46 2.27
CA GLU A 210 -12.81 9.77 1.39
C GLU A 210 -12.38 10.64 0.21
N ALA A 211 -11.59 11.69 0.49
CA ALA A 211 -11.06 12.56 -0.55
C ALA A 211 -10.21 11.78 -1.57
N ASN A 212 -9.38 10.85 -1.09
CA ASN A 212 -8.56 10.00 -1.95
C ASN A 212 -9.40 9.08 -2.81
N ALA A 213 -10.47 8.49 -2.27
CA ALA A 213 -11.37 7.65 -3.04
C ALA A 213 -12.04 8.43 -4.19
N ILE A 214 -12.46 9.68 -3.95
CA ILE A 214 -13.00 10.56 -5.00
C ILE A 214 -11.95 10.82 -6.08
N VAL A 215 -10.72 11.17 -5.70
CA VAL A 215 -9.62 11.41 -6.66
C VAL A 215 -9.33 10.16 -7.50
N GLU A 216 -9.30 8.98 -6.88
CA GLU A 216 -9.07 7.71 -7.59
C GLU A 216 -10.21 7.40 -8.57
N GLN A 217 -11.47 7.56 -8.15
CA GLN A 217 -12.65 7.35 -8.98
C GLN A 217 -12.68 8.24 -10.22
N GLU A 218 -12.26 9.50 -10.09
CA GLU A 218 -12.27 10.46 -11.20
C GLU A 218 -11.07 10.32 -12.13
N LEU A 219 -9.94 9.78 -11.65
CA LEU A 219 -8.69 9.83 -12.42
C LEU A 219 -8.17 8.49 -12.94
N VAL A 220 -8.30 7.41 -12.16
CA VAL A 220 -7.54 6.16 -12.43
C VAL A 220 -7.89 5.56 -13.79
N HIS A 221 -9.19 5.39 -14.07
CA HIS A 221 -9.61 4.75 -15.31
C HIS A 221 -9.43 5.64 -16.55
N GLN A 222 -9.71 6.93 -16.40
CA GLN A 222 -9.73 7.87 -17.52
C GLN A 222 -8.32 8.34 -17.92
N PHE A 223 -7.46 8.64 -16.94
CA PHE A 223 -6.18 9.29 -17.17
C PHE A 223 -4.98 8.37 -16.92
N LYS A 224 -5.18 7.24 -16.23
CA LYS A 224 -4.11 6.27 -15.91
C LYS A 224 -2.85 6.93 -15.32
N PRO A 225 -2.98 7.78 -14.28
CA PRO A 225 -1.83 8.38 -13.61
C PRO A 225 -0.86 7.31 -13.12
N TRP A 226 0.44 7.64 -13.06
CA TRP A 226 1.40 6.80 -12.36
C TRP A 226 1.00 6.67 -10.88
N GLN A 227 0.63 7.80 -10.28
CA GLN A 227 -0.09 7.84 -9.01
C GLN A 227 -0.97 9.09 -8.94
N CYS A 228 -2.17 8.96 -8.38
CA CYS A 228 -2.95 10.09 -7.91
C CYS A 228 -3.34 9.92 -6.44
N LEU A 229 -3.53 11.04 -5.76
CA LEU A 229 -3.83 11.08 -4.33
C LEU A 229 -4.57 12.35 -3.92
N ALA A 230 -5.22 12.25 -2.75
CA ALA A 230 -5.60 13.41 -1.95
C ALA A 230 -4.76 13.45 -0.68
N ALA A 231 -4.37 14.65 -0.26
CA ALA A 231 -3.69 14.90 0.98
C ALA A 231 -4.39 15.99 1.79
N LEU A 232 -4.38 15.85 3.11
CA LEU A 232 -5.00 16.76 4.05
C LEU A 232 -3.95 17.70 4.62
N LEU A 233 -4.12 19.00 4.37
CA LEU A 233 -3.22 20.05 4.83
C LEU A 233 -3.68 20.58 6.21
N GLU A 234 -4.00 21.86 6.30
CA GLU A 234 -4.57 22.48 7.50
C GLU A 234 -6.04 22.90 7.26
N LYS A 235 -6.65 23.53 8.27
CA LYS A 235 -7.98 24.13 8.11
C LYS A 235 -7.87 25.54 7.52
N GLY A 236 -8.74 25.84 6.57
CA GLY A 236 -8.91 27.16 5.98
C GLY A 236 -10.32 27.71 6.22
N THR A 237 -10.47 29.02 6.07
CA THR A 237 -11.82 29.62 6.01
C THR A 237 -12.48 29.29 4.67
N GLY A 238 -13.76 28.93 4.70
CA GLY A 238 -14.63 28.82 3.54
C GLY A 238 -16.03 29.36 3.84
N VAL A 239 -16.94 29.20 2.90
CA VAL A 239 -18.36 29.54 3.05
C VAL A 239 -19.18 28.38 2.49
N LYS A 240 -20.17 27.91 3.25
CA LYS A 240 -21.16 26.90 2.81
C LYS A 240 -22.56 27.44 3.05
N GLY A 241 -23.35 27.60 1.98
CA GLY A 241 -24.57 28.41 2.02
C GLY A 241 -24.23 29.84 2.42
N ASP A 242 -24.92 30.37 3.43
CA ASP A 242 -24.65 31.71 3.99
C ASP A 242 -23.74 31.69 5.23
N ASN A 243 -23.23 30.51 5.63
CA ASN A 243 -22.45 30.35 6.86
C ASN A 243 -20.96 30.28 6.56
N ARG A 244 -20.18 31.09 7.30
CA ARG A 244 -18.72 30.93 7.35
C ARG A 244 -18.39 29.58 7.96
N CYS A 245 -17.51 28.82 7.32
CA CYS A 245 -17.01 27.55 7.83
C CYS A 245 -15.47 27.59 7.98
N HIS A 246 -14.95 26.77 8.88
CA HIS A 246 -13.52 26.52 9.02
C HIS A 246 -13.27 25.03 8.87
N GLY A 247 -12.79 24.63 7.70
CA GLY A 247 -12.72 23.23 7.29
C GLY A 247 -11.39 22.89 6.64
N TRP A 248 -11.14 21.60 6.46
CA TRP A 248 -9.89 21.07 5.91
C TRP A 248 -9.63 21.57 4.48
N ILE A 249 -8.37 21.79 4.17
CA ILE A 249 -7.87 22.02 2.82
C ILE A 249 -7.34 20.69 2.29
N ILE A 250 -7.86 20.26 1.15
CA ILE A 250 -7.38 19.06 0.45
C ILE A 250 -6.49 19.46 -0.71
N ALA A 251 -5.27 18.93 -0.73
CA ALA A 251 -4.42 18.96 -1.91
C ALA A 251 -4.68 17.71 -2.75
N VAL A 252 -5.03 17.91 -4.01
CA VAL A 252 -5.11 16.85 -5.02
C VAL A 252 -3.80 16.86 -5.79
N ARG A 253 -3.21 15.68 -6.00
CA ARG A 253 -1.99 15.50 -6.79
C ARG A 253 -2.16 14.31 -7.71
N ALA A 254 -1.84 14.48 -8.97
CA ALA A 254 -1.79 13.41 -9.96
C ALA A 254 -0.52 13.58 -10.77
N VAL A 255 0.27 12.51 -10.89
CA VAL A 255 1.61 12.58 -11.48
C VAL A 255 1.83 11.53 -12.54
N GLU A 256 2.66 11.90 -13.52
CA GLU A 256 3.30 11.00 -14.46
C GLU A 256 4.76 10.80 -14.05
N SER A 257 5.21 9.56 -14.10
CA SER A 257 6.58 9.18 -13.79
C SER A 257 6.95 7.88 -14.50
N ARG A 258 8.25 7.70 -14.76
CA ARG A 258 8.80 6.43 -15.25
C ARG A 258 9.31 5.55 -14.11
N ASP A 259 9.98 6.13 -13.13
CA ASP A 259 10.77 5.43 -12.10
C ASP A 259 10.57 5.97 -10.67
N ALA A 260 9.62 6.89 -10.47
CA ALA A 260 9.39 7.65 -9.24
C ALA A 260 10.55 8.56 -8.79
N MET A 261 11.70 8.57 -9.46
CA MET A 261 12.83 9.45 -9.14
C MET A 261 12.52 10.89 -9.57
N THR A 262 11.86 11.03 -10.72
CA THR A 262 11.28 12.29 -11.20
C THR A 262 9.80 12.12 -11.51
N ALA A 263 9.01 13.18 -11.30
CA ALA A 263 7.60 13.16 -11.66
C ALA A 263 7.10 14.55 -12.03
N ASN A 264 6.26 14.62 -13.06
CA ASN A 264 5.56 15.83 -13.44
C ASN A 264 4.10 15.73 -13.02
N HIS A 265 3.49 16.85 -12.66
CA HIS A 265 2.05 16.90 -12.47
C HIS A 265 1.35 16.64 -13.81
N MET A 266 0.19 15.99 -13.76
CA MET A 266 -0.63 15.83 -14.95
C MET A 266 -1.34 17.14 -15.28
N GLU A 267 -1.40 17.48 -16.56
CA GLU A 267 -2.22 18.58 -17.07
C GLU A 267 -3.67 18.11 -17.22
N LEU A 268 -4.39 18.05 -16.10
CA LEU A 268 -5.78 17.61 -16.09
C LEU A 268 -6.73 18.69 -16.66
N PRO A 269 -7.75 18.31 -17.44
CA PRO A 269 -8.78 19.25 -17.88
C PRO A 269 -9.43 19.97 -16.69
N TRP A 270 -9.68 21.28 -16.85
CA TRP A 270 -10.34 22.09 -15.82
C TRP A 270 -11.70 21.52 -15.40
N GLU A 271 -12.43 20.89 -16.33
CA GLU A 271 -13.69 20.20 -16.03
C GLU A 271 -13.50 19.07 -15.01
N THR A 272 -12.47 18.24 -15.19
CA THR A 272 -12.11 17.16 -14.25
C THR A 272 -11.74 17.72 -12.88
N LEU A 273 -10.91 18.78 -12.84
CA LEU A 273 -10.52 19.44 -11.58
C LEU A 273 -11.74 20.04 -10.86
N ASN A 274 -12.64 20.68 -11.59
CA ASN A 274 -13.88 21.23 -11.05
C ASN A 274 -14.80 20.13 -10.52
N LYS A 275 -14.90 19.00 -11.22
CA LYS A 275 -15.68 17.83 -10.77
C LYS A 275 -15.12 17.26 -9.47
N ILE A 276 -13.81 17.04 -9.38
CA ILE A 276 -13.14 16.58 -8.15
C ILE A 276 -13.40 17.56 -7.00
N SER A 277 -13.21 18.86 -7.24
CA SER A 277 -13.43 19.91 -6.24
C SER A 277 -14.87 19.92 -5.72
N SER A 278 -15.84 19.84 -6.63
CA SER A 278 -17.28 19.79 -6.31
C SER A 278 -17.63 18.55 -5.48
N ARG A 279 -17.19 17.36 -5.91
CA ARG A 279 -17.42 16.11 -5.19
C ARG A 279 -16.79 16.12 -3.79
N ILE A 280 -15.52 16.49 -3.66
CA ILE A 280 -14.84 16.57 -2.36
C ILE A 280 -15.55 17.52 -1.40
N THR A 281 -15.93 18.72 -1.85
CA THR A 281 -16.53 19.73 -0.96
C THR A 281 -18.00 19.45 -0.60
N SER A 282 -18.72 18.72 -1.45
CA SER A 282 -20.12 18.32 -1.22
C SER A 282 -20.26 17.01 -0.44
N GLU A 283 -19.46 15.99 -0.76
CA GLU A 283 -19.50 14.67 -0.12
C GLU A 283 -18.77 14.65 1.24
N ILE A 284 -17.86 15.61 1.48
CA ILE A 284 -17.09 15.71 2.73
C ILE A 284 -17.37 17.06 3.42
N PRO A 285 -18.39 17.14 4.31
CA PRO A 285 -18.83 18.40 4.91
C PRO A 285 -17.74 19.17 5.66
N SER A 286 -16.74 18.48 6.20
CA SER A 286 -15.62 19.09 6.93
C SER A 286 -14.53 19.70 6.04
N VAL A 287 -14.57 19.50 4.71
CA VAL A 287 -13.65 20.12 3.75
C VAL A 287 -14.17 21.49 3.30
N ALA A 288 -13.31 22.49 3.30
CA ALA A 288 -13.63 23.86 2.89
C ALA A 288 -12.98 24.28 1.57
N ARG A 289 -11.81 23.72 1.22
CA ARG A 289 -11.05 24.11 0.02
C ARG A 289 -10.39 22.89 -0.61
N VAL A 290 -10.24 22.95 -1.93
CA VAL A 290 -9.48 21.98 -2.71
C VAL A 290 -8.46 22.75 -3.54
N VAL A 291 -7.22 22.28 -3.56
CA VAL A 291 -6.14 22.81 -4.39
C VAL A 291 -5.56 21.67 -5.22
N TYR A 292 -5.03 21.99 -6.40
CA TYR A 292 -4.30 21.04 -7.23
C TYR A 292 -2.81 21.38 -7.17
N ASP A 293 -1.99 20.39 -6.80
CA ASP A 293 -0.55 20.56 -6.68
C ASP A 293 0.14 20.33 -8.03
N ILE A 294 0.75 21.40 -8.54
CA ILE A 294 1.48 21.45 -9.82
C ILE A 294 3.00 21.40 -9.63
N THR A 295 3.48 21.05 -8.44
CA THR A 295 4.91 21.03 -8.13
C THR A 295 5.56 19.73 -8.65
N PRO A 296 6.62 19.78 -9.48
CA PRO A 296 7.30 18.56 -9.91
C PRO A 296 8.07 17.89 -8.76
N LYS A 297 8.47 16.65 -8.97
CA LYS A 297 9.51 15.96 -8.18
C LYS A 297 10.79 15.88 -9.01
N PRO A 298 11.92 16.40 -8.52
CA PRO A 298 12.06 17.41 -7.45
C PRO A 298 11.41 18.76 -7.84
N PRO A 299 11.16 19.69 -6.88
CA PRO A 299 11.62 19.68 -5.48
C PRO A 299 10.70 18.93 -4.51
N ALA A 300 9.44 18.67 -4.88
CA ALA A 300 8.52 17.96 -4.00
C ALA A 300 8.86 16.46 -3.94
N THR A 301 8.35 15.76 -2.93
CA THR A 301 8.25 14.30 -3.00
C THR A 301 6.95 13.92 -3.74
N ILE A 302 6.65 12.62 -3.80
CA ILE A 302 5.38 12.17 -4.37
C ILE A 302 4.24 12.36 -3.35
N GLU A 303 4.48 11.99 -2.10
CA GLU A 303 3.49 12.02 -1.01
C GLU A 303 3.51 13.39 -0.29
N PHE A 304 2.58 13.59 0.65
CA PHE A 304 2.38 14.85 1.39
C PHE A 304 2.53 14.58 2.89
N GLU A 305 3.74 14.79 3.41
CA GLU A 305 4.06 14.51 4.80
C GLU A 305 4.78 15.65 5.51
#